data_AF-A0A453BXM3-F1
#
_entry.id   AF-A0A453BXM3-F1
#
_cell.length_a   1.000
_cell.length_b   1.000
_cell.length_c   1.000
_cell.angle_alpha   90.00
_cell.angle_beta   90.00
_cell.angle_gamma   90.00
#
_symmetry.space_group_name_H-M   'P 1'
#
loop_
_entity.id
_entity.type
_entity.pdbx_description
1 polymer ?
#
loop_
_entity_poly.entity_id
_entity_poly.type
_entity_poly.pdbx_seq_one_letter_code
_entity_poly.pdbx_strand_id
1 'polypeptide(L)'
;ACILDAPARRPRGPPPSGSGSDSDPMRGGRAGGGGTLPAPPARCIPAGAADHAPQQRRRAASDLEEEAWALLRESVVSYCGSPVGTIAACDPNDSSPLNYDQVFIRDFVPSGIAFLLKGEYDIVRNFILHTLQLQSWEKTMDCHSPGQGLMPASFKVRVVPLEGDEEGATEEVLDPDFGEAAIGRVAPVDSGLWWIILLRAYGKCSGDLSFHERIDVQTGIKLILKLCLADGFDMFPTLLVTDGSCMMDRRMGIHGHPLEIQSLFYSALLCAREMLTPEDGSADLIRALNNRLMALSFHIREYYWLDKRKLNEIYRYKTEEYSYDAVNKFNIYPDQIPPWLVEWIPPEGGYLIGNLQPAHMDFRFFSLGNLWSIVSSLATTRQSHAILDLVEAKWSDLVAEMPLKICYPALEDQEWKYITGSDPKNTPWSYHNAGSWPTLLWQLTVACIKMNRPEIAARAVEVAERRISTDKWPEYYDTKRGRFIGKQARLFQTWSIAGFLVAKLLLENPEKSRILCNNEDEEFANAFNLMADSCNPNRKRGRKAPKKTYIV
;
A
#
# COMPACT_ATOMS: atom_id res chain seq x y z
N ALA A 1 -48.21 -21.85 26.46
CA ALA A 1 -48.64 -21.15 27.69
C ALA A 1 -47.53 -20.16 28.05
N CYS A 2 -47.65 -18.84 27.98
CA CYS A 2 -48.67 -17.85 27.59
C CYS A 2 -47.84 -16.72 26.94
N ILE A 3 -48.09 -16.27 25.70
CA ILE A 3 -49.08 -15.28 25.27
C ILE A 3 -49.17 -14.09 26.25
N LEU A 4 -48.73 -12.90 25.80
CA LEU A 4 -49.56 -11.70 25.79
C LEU A 4 -49.03 -10.68 24.76
N ASP A 5 -49.99 -10.21 23.96
CA ASP A 5 -49.93 -9.38 22.76
C ASP A 5 -50.01 -7.86 23.06
N ALA A 6 -49.32 -7.09 22.20
CA ALA A 6 -49.79 -5.87 21.49
C ALA A 6 -50.16 -4.58 22.29
N PRO A 7 -50.30 -3.37 21.65
CA PRO A 7 -50.34 -3.12 20.20
C PRO A 7 -49.59 -1.89 19.64
N ALA A 8 -49.42 -1.96 18.32
CA ALA A 8 -49.07 -0.89 17.39
C ALA A 8 -50.10 0.25 17.33
N ARG A 9 -49.63 1.47 17.01
CA ARG A 9 -50.47 2.60 16.55
C ARG A 9 -49.76 3.43 15.48
N ARG A 10 -50.21 3.31 14.23
CA ARG A 10 -50.39 4.34 13.18
C ARG A 10 -51.41 3.73 12.19
N PRO A 11 -52.37 4.49 11.59
CA PRO A 11 -52.05 5.55 10.63
C PRO A 11 -53.03 6.74 10.61
N ARG A 12 -52.62 7.88 10.04
CA ARG A 12 -53.53 8.84 9.39
C ARG A 12 -52.89 9.37 8.12
N GLY A 13 -53.64 9.24 7.02
CA GLY A 13 -53.34 9.77 5.69
C GLY A 13 -53.89 11.18 5.45
N PRO A 14 -53.77 11.69 4.20
CA PRO A 14 -53.76 13.11 3.78
C PRO A 14 -55.19 13.61 3.36
N PRO A 15 -55.48 14.73 2.64
CA PRO A 15 -54.70 15.64 1.73
C PRO A 15 -55.18 17.15 1.83
N PRO A 16 -55.18 18.07 0.81
CA PRO A 16 -54.65 18.04 -0.57
C PRO A 16 -53.96 19.32 -1.15
N SER A 17 -53.34 19.10 -2.31
CA SER A 17 -53.25 19.91 -3.56
C SER A 17 -53.08 21.43 -3.56
N GLY A 18 -52.07 21.88 -4.34
CA GLY A 18 -51.95 23.24 -4.85
C GLY A 18 -50.91 23.35 -5.96
N SER A 19 -51.17 22.69 -7.09
CA SER A 19 -50.46 22.90 -8.35
C SER A 19 -51.03 24.14 -9.05
N GLY A 20 -50.19 25.12 -9.33
CA GLY A 20 -50.52 26.29 -10.15
C GLY A 20 -49.36 26.62 -11.06
N SER A 21 -49.37 25.97 -12.22
CA SER A 21 -48.67 26.39 -13.43
C SER A 21 -49.37 27.62 -13.99
N ASP A 22 -48.63 28.67 -14.36
CA ASP A 22 -49.05 29.54 -15.45
C ASP A 22 -47.82 30.00 -16.27
N SER A 23 -47.80 29.45 -17.46
CA SER A 23 -47.26 29.96 -18.71
C SER A 23 -47.76 31.38 -19.01
N ASP A 24 -46.90 32.29 -19.48
CA ASP A 24 -46.78 32.50 -20.93
C ASP A 24 -45.68 33.51 -21.33
N PRO A 25 -45.03 33.29 -22.49
CA PRO A 25 -44.10 34.22 -23.14
C PRO A 25 -44.76 34.94 -24.33
N MET A 26 -44.44 36.22 -24.60
CA MET A 26 -44.60 36.83 -25.93
C MET A 26 -43.83 38.17 -25.94
N ARG A 27 -42.74 38.26 -26.71
CA ARG A 27 -42.64 38.83 -28.07
C ARG A 27 -42.57 40.36 -28.15
N GLY A 28 -41.49 40.82 -28.78
CA GLY A 28 -41.57 41.77 -29.88
C GLY A 28 -40.83 43.10 -29.68
N GLY A 29 -39.94 43.43 -30.61
CA GLY A 29 -39.51 44.82 -30.80
C GLY A 29 -38.10 44.99 -31.36
N ARG A 30 -38.01 45.19 -32.68
CA ARG A 30 -36.80 45.55 -33.43
C ARG A 30 -36.37 47.01 -33.22
N ALA A 31 -35.11 47.24 -33.59
CA ALA A 31 -34.53 48.42 -34.25
C ALA A 31 -33.90 49.53 -33.37
N GLY A 32 -32.56 49.56 -33.40
CA GLY A 32 -31.75 50.61 -34.04
C GLY A 32 -31.87 52.06 -33.54
N GLY A 33 -30.77 52.60 -33.04
CA GLY A 33 -30.55 54.04 -32.86
C GLY A 33 -29.35 54.32 -31.96
N GLY A 34 -28.34 55.00 -32.49
CA GLY A 34 -27.03 55.16 -31.86
C GLY A 34 -26.98 56.14 -30.68
N GLY A 35 -25.93 56.00 -29.89
CA GLY A 35 -25.64 56.86 -28.74
C GLY A 35 -24.28 56.49 -28.15
N THR A 36 -23.25 57.20 -28.60
CA THR A 36 -21.86 57.16 -28.15
C THR A 36 -21.73 57.48 -26.66
N LEU A 37 -21.03 56.62 -25.90
CA LEU A 37 -20.51 56.92 -24.56
C LEU A 37 -19.02 56.56 -24.49
N PRO A 38 -18.19 57.35 -23.78
CA PRO A 38 -16.73 57.32 -23.92
C PRO A 38 -16.06 56.21 -23.09
N ALA A 39 -14.90 55.78 -23.58
CA ALA A 39 -14.04 54.76 -22.99
C ALA A 39 -13.46 55.16 -21.61
N PRO A 40 -13.22 54.20 -20.71
CA PRO A 40 -12.50 54.46 -19.47
C PRO A 40 -10.99 54.61 -19.71
N PRO A 41 -10.26 55.35 -18.86
CA PRO A 41 -8.84 55.62 -19.09
C PRO A 41 -7.98 54.38 -18.87
N ALA A 42 -6.99 54.22 -19.75
CA ALA A 42 -5.96 53.20 -19.68
C ALA A 42 -5.20 53.30 -18.35
N ARG A 43 -5.31 52.26 -17.51
CA ARG A 43 -4.37 52.06 -16.40
C ARG A 43 -3.07 51.49 -16.98
N CYS A 44 -1.98 52.22 -16.76
CA CYS A 44 -0.63 51.74 -16.96
C CYS A 44 -0.42 50.43 -16.19
N ILE A 45 -0.08 49.37 -16.91
CA ILE A 45 0.48 48.15 -16.33
C ILE A 45 1.91 48.48 -15.92
N PRO A 46 2.33 48.30 -14.65
CA PRO A 46 3.74 48.35 -14.33
C PRO A 46 4.39 47.12 -14.95
N ALA A 47 5.27 47.35 -15.93
CA ALA A 47 6.20 46.34 -16.41
C ALA A 47 7.16 45.98 -15.26
N GLY A 48 6.96 44.82 -14.64
CA GLY A 48 7.85 44.37 -13.57
C GLY A 48 7.37 43.23 -12.66
N ALA A 49 6.44 42.37 -13.09
CA ALA A 49 5.90 41.30 -12.23
C ALA A 49 5.78 39.93 -12.92
N ALA A 50 6.76 39.55 -13.75
CA ALA A 50 6.75 38.24 -14.42
C ALA A 50 7.91 37.30 -14.01
N ASP A 51 8.95 37.77 -13.31
CA ASP A 51 10.14 36.95 -13.01
C ASP A 51 10.26 36.46 -11.54
N HIS A 52 9.39 36.90 -10.62
CA HIS A 52 9.51 36.53 -9.20
C HIS A 52 8.76 35.24 -8.79
N ALA A 53 7.72 34.84 -9.52
CA ALA A 53 6.88 33.69 -9.13
C ALA A 53 7.59 32.32 -9.17
N PRO A 54 8.44 31.99 -10.17
CA PRO A 54 9.15 30.70 -10.20
C PRO A 54 10.21 30.60 -9.11
N GLN A 55 10.88 31.71 -8.81
CA GLN A 55 11.97 31.78 -7.84
C GLN A 55 11.44 31.76 -6.40
N GLN A 56 10.29 32.37 -6.15
CA GLN A 56 9.61 32.33 -4.85
C GLN A 56 9.01 30.94 -4.55
N ARG A 57 8.46 30.25 -5.56
CA ARG A 57 8.00 28.85 -5.40
C ARG A 57 9.15 27.89 -5.14
N ARG A 58 10.29 28.05 -5.82
CA ARG A 58 11.50 27.24 -5.56
C ARG A 58 12.06 27.44 -4.16
N ARG A 59 12.04 28.68 -3.66
CA ARG A 59 12.44 28.97 -2.26
C ARG A 59 11.49 28.33 -1.25
N ALA A 60 10.19 28.52 -1.40
CA ALA A 60 9.20 27.90 -0.52
C ALA A 60 9.25 26.36 -0.53
N ALA A 61 9.55 25.75 -1.69
CA ALA A 61 9.77 24.30 -1.78
C ALA A 61 11.04 23.86 -1.04
N SER A 62 12.13 24.63 -1.15
CA SER A 62 13.37 24.40 -0.37
C SER A 62 13.12 24.53 1.13
N ASP A 63 12.34 25.52 1.56
CA ASP A 63 12.01 25.75 2.97
C ASP A 63 11.19 24.57 3.55
N LEU A 64 10.24 24.01 2.76
CA LEU A 64 9.45 22.84 3.15
C LEU A 64 10.31 21.57 3.31
N GLU A 65 11.28 21.37 2.42
CA GLU A 65 12.20 20.23 2.49
C GLU A 65 13.13 20.35 3.70
N GLU A 66 13.62 21.55 4.00
CA GLU A 66 14.42 21.82 5.21
C GLU A 66 13.62 21.56 6.50
N GLU A 67 12.37 22.02 6.56
CA GLU A 67 11.44 21.71 7.66
C GLU A 67 11.26 20.20 7.83
N ALA A 68 10.94 19.50 6.75
CA ALA A 68 10.75 18.05 6.77
C ALA A 68 11.99 17.29 7.23
N TRP A 69 13.19 17.72 6.81
CA TRP A 69 14.45 17.11 7.27
C TRP A 69 14.74 17.37 8.74
N ALA A 70 14.40 18.56 9.25
CA ALA A 70 14.53 18.86 10.68
C ALA A 70 13.62 17.93 11.50
N LEU A 71 12.35 17.82 11.13
CA LEU A 71 11.38 16.95 11.81
C LEU A 71 11.77 15.47 11.73
N LEU A 72 12.26 14.99 10.58
CA LEU A 72 12.72 13.60 10.44
C LEU A 72 13.91 13.32 11.37
N ARG A 73 14.87 14.24 11.48
CA ARG A 73 16.03 14.09 12.38
C ARG A 73 15.64 14.14 13.84
N GLU A 74 14.66 14.96 14.21
CA GLU A 74 14.10 15.01 15.58
C GLU A 74 13.41 13.69 15.97
N SER A 75 12.87 12.95 15.01
CA SER A 75 12.21 11.65 15.26
C SER A 75 13.19 10.49 15.50
N VAL A 76 14.51 10.68 15.34
CA VAL A 76 15.51 9.62 15.43
C VAL A 76 15.64 9.10 16.86
N VAL A 77 15.57 7.77 16.99
CA VAL A 77 15.78 7.05 18.25
C VAL A 77 17.20 6.53 18.30
N SER A 78 17.87 6.75 19.43
CA SER A 78 19.19 6.17 19.71
C SER A 78 19.08 5.03 20.72
N TYR A 79 19.94 4.04 20.56
CA TYR A 79 20.15 2.93 21.49
C TYR A 79 21.66 2.73 21.67
N CYS A 80 22.12 2.76 22.92
CA CYS A 80 23.54 2.73 23.31
C CYS A 80 24.39 3.75 22.52
N GLY A 81 23.85 4.96 22.33
CA GLY A 81 24.50 6.06 21.60
C GLY A 81 24.51 5.92 20.07
N SER A 82 23.91 4.88 19.49
CA SER A 82 23.81 4.68 18.04
C SER A 82 22.38 4.91 17.55
N PRO A 83 22.15 5.55 16.40
CA PRO A 83 20.81 5.70 15.85
C PRO A 83 20.30 4.33 15.37
N VAL A 84 19.08 3.96 15.78
CA VAL A 84 18.51 2.63 15.51
C VAL A 84 17.14 2.65 14.85
N GLY A 85 16.56 3.84 14.63
CA GLY A 85 15.24 3.95 14.02
C GLY A 85 14.67 5.36 14.14
N THR A 86 13.40 5.51 13.78
CA THR A 86 12.62 6.74 13.98
C THR A 86 11.29 6.38 14.65
N ILE A 87 10.83 7.19 15.61
CA ILE A 87 9.50 6.98 16.22
C ILE A 87 8.37 7.19 15.20
N ALA A 88 7.18 6.66 15.48
CA ALA A 88 6.04 6.78 14.57
C ALA A 88 5.52 8.22 14.45
N ALA A 89 5.42 8.95 15.58
CA ALA A 89 4.96 10.35 15.60
C ALA A 89 5.57 11.17 16.73
N CYS A 90 5.81 12.45 16.46
CA CYS A 90 6.24 13.47 17.44
C CYS A 90 5.09 14.46 17.74
N ASP A 91 3.90 14.00 18.13
CA ASP A 91 2.76 14.91 18.34
C ASP A 91 2.84 15.61 19.71
N PRO A 92 3.07 16.94 19.78
CA PRO A 92 3.19 17.66 21.04
C PRO A 92 1.87 17.75 21.82
N ASN A 93 0.72 17.46 21.17
CA ASN A 93 -0.58 17.49 21.84
C ASN A 93 -0.97 16.15 22.46
N ASP A 94 -0.13 15.12 22.30
CA ASP A 94 -0.45 13.78 22.76
C ASP A 94 0.08 13.53 24.18
N SER A 95 -0.83 13.59 25.16
CA SER A 95 -0.48 13.33 26.56
C SER A 95 -0.17 11.85 26.86
N SER A 96 -0.54 10.93 25.95
CA SER A 96 -0.24 9.50 26.06
C SER A 96 0.01 8.92 24.66
N PRO A 97 1.28 8.78 24.24
CA PRO A 97 1.62 8.36 22.89
C PRO A 97 1.20 6.93 22.54
N LEU A 98 0.69 6.14 23.49
CA LEU A 98 0.37 4.72 23.32
C LEU A 98 1.57 3.96 22.74
N ASN A 99 1.50 3.57 21.48
CA ASN A 99 2.55 2.91 20.71
C ASN A 99 3.21 3.83 19.66
N TYR A 100 2.76 5.07 19.49
CA TYR A 100 3.31 6.00 18.50
C TYR A 100 4.71 6.54 18.86
N ASP A 101 5.17 6.29 20.10
CA ASP A 101 6.55 6.54 20.55
C ASP A 101 7.50 5.35 20.27
N GLN A 102 7.02 4.30 19.61
CA GLN A 102 7.81 3.14 19.21
C GLN A 102 8.34 3.27 17.78
N VAL A 103 9.35 2.48 17.46
CA VAL A 103 9.89 2.34 16.11
C VAL A 103 9.16 1.18 15.43
N PHE A 104 8.23 1.48 14.51
CA PHE A 104 7.58 0.46 13.67
C PHE A 104 8.45 0.10 12.48
N ILE A 105 8.45 -1.19 12.10
CA ILE A 105 9.22 -1.63 10.94
C ILE A 105 8.72 -0.96 9.66
N ARG A 106 7.40 -0.97 9.44
CA ARG A 106 6.79 -0.38 8.23
C ARG A 106 6.98 1.15 8.16
N ASP A 107 6.85 1.86 9.28
CA ASP A 107 7.02 3.32 9.35
C ASP A 107 8.47 3.74 9.14
N PHE A 108 9.43 2.91 9.59
CA PHE A 108 10.85 3.19 9.38
C PHE A 108 11.28 2.99 7.93
N VAL A 109 10.61 2.18 7.11
CA VAL A 109 11.01 1.97 5.70
C VAL A 109 11.21 3.29 4.94
N PRO A 110 10.24 4.22 4.83
CA PRO A 110 10.46 5.49 4.15
C PRO A 110 11.56 6.33 4.80
N SER A 111 11.69 6.35 6.13
CA SER A 111 12.78 7.05 6.82
C SER A 111 14.13 6.48 6.42
N GLY A 112 14.27 5.16 6.45
CA GLY A 112 15.47 4.43 6.04
C GLY A 112 15.81 4.74 4.58
N ILE A 113 14.85 4.70 3.66
CA ILE A 113 15.09 5.08 2.26
C ILE A 113 15.54 6.55 2.15
N ALA A 114 14.94 7.49 2.90
CA ALA A 114 15.37 8.89 2.89
C ALA A 114 16.84 9.03 3.32
N PHE A 115 17.25 8.37 4.40
CA PHE A 115 18.63 8.36 4.88
C PHE A 115 19.59 7.69 3.88
N LEU A 116 19.22 6.54 3.29
CA LEU A 116 20.00 5.90 2.22
C LEU A 116 20.22 6.86 1.04
N LEU A 117 19.17 7.55 0.59
CA LEU A 117 19.24 8.49 -0.54
C LEU A 117 20.15 9.70 -0.26
N LYS A 118 20.31 10.08 1.02
CA LYS A 118 21.26 11.10 1.48
C LYS A 118 22.68 10.58 1.77
N GLY A 119 22.89 9.27 1.74
CA GLY A 119 24.18 8.65 2.06
C GLY A 119 24.44 8.45 3.55
N GLU A 120 23.40 8.54 4.39
CA GLU A 120 23.46 8.30 5.83
C GLU A 120 23.09 6.83 6.11
N TYR A 121 24.07 5.92 6.03
CA TYR A 121 23.82 4.47 6.05
C TYR A 121 23.70 3.83 7.45
N ASP A 122 24.32 4.44 8.46
CA ASP A 122 24.51 3.82 9.78
C ASP A 122 23.18 3.51 10.48
N ILE A 123 22.21 4.45 10.44
CA ILE A 123 20.89 4.24 11.05
C ILE A 123 20.16 3.04 10.46
N VAL A 124 20.26 2.83 9.14
CA VAL A 124 19.60 1.71 8.45
C VAL A 124 20.31 0.40 8.76
N ARG A 125 21.65 0.40 8.77
CA ARG A 125 22.45 -0.75 9.16
C ARG A 125 22.11 -1.21 10.59
N ASN A 126 22.08 -0.27 11.53
CA ASN A 126 21.79 -0.54 12.93
C ASN A 126 20.35 -1.03 13.11
N PHE A 127 19.38 -0.38 12.47
CA PHE A 127 17.98 -0.82 12.48
C PHE A 127 17.86 -2.28 12.02
N ILE A 128 18.50 -2.65 10.89
CA ILE A 128 18.45 -4.02 10.36
C ILE A 128 19.05 -5.01 11.36
N LEU A 129 20.21 -4.71 11.95
CA LEU A 129 20.88 -5.61 12.88
C LEU A 129 20.13 -5.77 14.20
N HIS A 130 19.60 -4.69 14.77
CA HIS A 130 18.86 -4.76 16.02
C HIS A 130 17.51 -5.46 15.84
N THR A 131 16.78 -5.18 14.76
CA THR A 131 15.55 -5.92 14.46
C THR A 131 15.80 -7.40 14.17
N LEU A 132 16.94 -7.75 13.56
CA LEU A 132 17.38 -9.14 13.41
C LEU A 132 17.70 -9.80 14.76
N GLN A 133 18.34 -9.09 15.68
CA GLN A 133 18.54 -9.58 17.05
C GLN A 133 17.21 -9.87 17.72
N LEU A 134 16.22 -8.97 17.60
CA LEU A 134 14.86 -9.19 18.12
C LEU A 134 14.19 -10.42 17.48
N GLN A 135 14.42 -10.70 16.19
CA GLN A 135 13.91 -11.91 15.55
C GLN A 135 14.37 -13.19 16.27
N SER A 136 15.56 -13.21 16.88
CA SER A 136 16.07 -14.39 17.58
C SER A 136 15.47 -14.60 18.97
N TRP A 137 14.71 -13.64 19.49
CA TRP A 137 14.10 -13.73 20.82
C TRP A 137 13.03 -14.81 20.89
N GLU A 138 12.87 -15.38 22.09
CA GLU A 138 11.78 -16.29 22.40
C GLU A 138 10.46 -15.52 22.39
N LYS A 139 9.54 -15.94 21.53
CA LYS A 139 8.23 -15.33 21.35
C LYS A 139 7.22 -16.27 21.97
N THR A 140 6.46 -15.80 22.95
CA THR A 140 5.40 -16.58 23.57
C THR A 140 4.15 -15.74 23.67
N MET A 141 3.05 -16.32 23.20
CA MET A 141 1.71 -15.78 23.34
C MET A 141 0.89 -16.80 24.11
N ASP A 142 0.67 -16.53 25.39
CA ASP A 142 0.06 -17.44 26.35
C ASP A 142 0.83 -18.79 26.40
N CYS A 143 0.35 -19.83 25.69
CA CYS A 143 1.01 -21.15 25.61
C CYS A 143 1.47 -21.53 24.19
N HIS A 144 1.57 -20.57 23.27
CA HIS A 144 1.96 -20.79 21.89
C HIS A 144 3.18 -19.95 21.52
N SER A 145 4.11 -20.54 20.75
CA SER A 145 5.26 -19.84 20.22
C SER A 145 5.11 -19.64 18.71
N PRO A 146 5.05 -18.38 18.24
CA PRO A 146 5.06 -18.07 16.81
C PRO A 146 6.32 -18.61 16.10
N GLY A 147 6.23 -18.68 14.77
CA GLY A 147 7.36 -19.11 13.93
C GLY A 147 8.62 -18.28 14.17
N GLN A 148 9.78 -18.93 14.20
CA GLN A 148 11.07 -18.29 14.51
C GLN A 148 11.40 -17.10 13.61
N GLY A 149 10.96 -17.13 12.34
CA GLY A 149 11.19 -16.05 11.38
C GLY A 149 10.32 -14.80 11.55
N LEU A 150 9.40 -14.77 12.52
CA LEU A 150 8.52 -13.63 12.75
C LEU A 150 9.35 -12.39 13.17
N MET A 151 9.18 -11.29 12.43
CA MET A 151 9.73 -9.99 12.80
C MET A 151 8.74 -9.24 13.67
N PRO A 152 9.20 -8.38 14.61
CA PRO A 152 8.30 -7.58 15.42
C PRO A 152 7.52 -6.56 14.58
N ALA A 153 6.37 -6.10 15.08
CA ALA A 153 5.65 -4.96 14.51
C ALA A 153 6.43 -3.67 14.79
N SER A 154 6.87 -3.52 16.03
CA SER A 154 7.59 -2.38 16.55
C SER A 154 8.52 -2.76 17.70
N PHE A 155 9.36 -1.82 18.12
CA PHE A 155 10.13 -1.92 19.35
C PHE A 155 10.31 -0.56 20.01
N LYS A 156 10.56 -0.56 21.31
CA LYS A 156 10.85 0.65 22.10
C LYS A 156 12.17 0.51 22.84
N VAL A 157 12.94 1.60 22.91
CA VAL A 157 14.09 1.69 23.82
C VAL A 157 13.58 2.06 25.21
N ARG A 158 13.82 1.19 26.21
CA ARG A 158 13.52 1.46 27.62
C ARG A 158 14.80 1.64 28.41
N VAL A 159 14.78 2.58 29.33
CA VAL A 159 15.85 2.77 30.32
C VAL A 159 15.41 2.07 31.61
N VAL A 160 16.13 1.02 32.00
CA VAL A 160 15.86 0.22 33.20
C VAL A 160 16.98 0.40 34.23
N PRO A 161 16.69 0.38 35.55
CA PRO A 161 17.73 0.36 36.57
C PRO A 161 18.54 -0.94 36.50
N LEU A 162 19.86 -0.86 36.65
CA LEU A 162 20.72 -2.04 36.78
C LEU A 162 20.46 -2.74 38.12
N GLU A 163 20.12 -4.03 38.09
CA GLU A 163 19.92 -4.82 39.32
C GLU A 163 21.28 -5.09 39.99
N GLY A 164 21.49 -4.50 41.18
CA GLY A 164 22.61 -4.85 42.07
C GLY A 164 23.65 -3.76 42.34
N ASP A 165 23.53 -2.57 41.76
CA ASP A 165 24.46 -1.45 42.04
C ASP A 165 23.84 -0.38 42.97
N GLU A 166 24.65 0.11 43.91
CA GLU A 166 24.25 1.09 44.94
C GLU A 166 24.18 2.55 44.44
N GLU A 167 24.37 2.84 43.15
CA GLU A 167 24.34 4.23 42.64
C GLU A 167 23.64 4.35 41.27
N GLY A 168 22.31 4.24 41.23
CA GLY A 168 21.48 4.85 40.17
C GLY A 168 21.81 4.52 38.70
N ALA A 169 22.61 3.48 38.44
CA ALA A 169 23.05 3.12 37.11
C ALA A 169 21.87 2.56 36.30
N THR A 170 21.75 3.00 35.06
CA THR A 170 20.67 2.59 34.16
C THR A 170 21.22 1.92 32.90
N GLU A 171 20.52 0.90 32.40
CA GLU A 171 20.80 0.23 31.14
C GLU A 171 19.67 0.51 30.15
N GLU A 172 20.03 0.64 28.86
CA GLU A 172 19.06 0.69 27.78
C GLU A 172 18.76 -0.72 27.29
N VAL A 173 17.47 -1.06 27.14
CA VAL A 173 17.00 -2.36 26.64
C VAL A 173 15.99 -2.14 25.51
N LEU A 174 16.07 -2.98 24.48
CA LEU A 174 15.07 -3.04 23.40
C LEU A 174 13.89 -3.90 23.83
N ASP A 175 12.69 -3.33 23.78
CA ASP A 175 11.42 -3.96 24.13
C ASP A 175 10.58 -4.16 22.85
N PRO A 176 10.57 -5.35 22.24
CA PRO A 176 9.82 -5.63 21.01
C PRO A 176 8.32 -5.87 21.28
N ASP A 177 7.48 -5.60 20.28
CA ASP A 177 6.09 -6.07 20.20
C ASP A 177 5.91 -6.93 18.94
N PHE A 178 5.67 -8.24 19.11
CA PHE A 178 5.41 -9.16 17.99
C PHE A 178 3.91 -9.29 17.64
N GLY A 179 3.04 -8.49 18.28
CA GLY A 179 1.59 -8.54 18.12
C GLY A 179 0.87 -8.95 19.41
N GLU A 180 1.58 -9.40 20.44
CA GLU A 180 1.03 -9.75 21.75
C GLU A 180 0.44 -8.55 22.49
N ALA A 181 1.03 -7.36 22.31
CA ALA A 181 0.52 -6.11 22.88
C ALA A 181 -0.33 -5.31 21.87
N ALA A 182 -0.31 -5.69 20.59
CA ALA A 182 -1.09 -5.03 19.54
C ALA A 182 -2.60 -5.12 19.79
N ILE A 183 -3.32 -4.04 19.47
CA ILE A 183 -4.78 -3.98 19.57
C ILE A 183 -5.38 -5.05 18.65
N GLY A 184 -6.13 -5.99 19.22
CA GLY A 184 -6.72 -7.10 18.46
C GLY A 184 -5.77 -8.27 18.20
N ARG A 185 -4.55 -8.24 18.77
CA ARG A 185 -3.53 -9.31 18.65
C ARG A 185 -3.19 -9.63 17.19
N VAL A 186 -3.06 -8.59 16.36
CA VAL A 186 -2.79 -8.72 14.93
C VAL A 186 -1.34 -9.13 14.67
N ALA A 187 -1.14 -10.03 13.70
CA ALA A 187 0.18 -10.53 13.33
C ALA A 187 0.83 -9.61 12.26
N PRO A 188 2.05 -9.10 12.47
CA PRO A 188 2.73 -8.19 11.54
C PRO A 188 3.42 -8.96 10.40
N VAL A 189 2.64 -9.55 9.49
CA VAL A 189 3.18 -10.40 8.41
C VAL A 189 4.08 -9.61 7.46
N ASP A 190 3.72 -8.36 7.18
CA ASP A 190 4.46 -7.47 6.29
C ASP A 190 5.82 -7.00 6.86
N SER A 191 6.02 -7.01 8.19
CA SER A 191 7.28 -6.61 8.82
C SER A 191 8.49 -7.38 8.28
N GLY A 192 8.38 -8.71 8.14
CA GLY A 192 9.44 -9.54 7.59
C GLY A 192 9.70 -9.27 6.11
N LEU A 193 8.64 -8.99 5.35
CA LEU A 193 8.73 -8.68 3.93
C LEU A 193 9.44 -7.33 3.72
N TRP A 194 9.06 -6.32 4.50
CA TRP A 194 9.68 -5.01 4.50
C TRP A 194 11.14 -5.05 4.93
N TRP A 195 11.49 -5.87 5.92
CA TRP A 195 12.87 -6.03 6.37
C TRP A 195 13.77 -6.55 5.24
N ILE A 196 13.32 -7.56 4.48
CA ILE A 196 14.08 -8.09 3.32
C ILE A 196 14.23 -7.01 2.22
N ILE A 197 13.16 -6.26 1.93
CA ILE A 197 13.18 -5.19 0.93
C ILE A 197 14.17 -4.07 1.34
N LEU A 198 14.15 -3.66 2.61
CA LEU A 198 15.06 -2.65 3.15
C LEU A 198 16.51 -3.12 3.16
N LEU A 199 16.76 -4.39 3.52
CA LEU A 199 18.09 -5.01 3.47
C LEU A 199 18.70 -4.94 2.06
N ARG A 200 17.91 -5.26 1.03
CA ARG A 200 18.36 -5.14 -0.35
C ARG A 200 18.66 -3.68 -0.71
N ALA A 201 17.75 -2.77 -0.35
CA ALA A 201 17.93 -1.34 -0.63
C ALA A 201 19.21 -0.79 0.03
N TYR A 202 19.50 -1.20 1.27
CA TYR A 202 20.74 -0.88 1.96
C TYR A 202 21.96 -1.33 1.15
N GLY A 203 22.06 -2.62 0.80
CA GLY A 203 23.24 -3.14 0.09
C GLY A 203 23.42 -2.52 -1.30
N LYS A 204 22.32 -2.23 -2.01
CA LYS A 204 22.38 -1.51 -3.30
C LYS A 204 22.86 -0.07 -3.17
N CYS A 205 22.50 0.61 -2.07
CA CYS A 205 22.83 2.01 -1.88
C CYS A 205 24.23 2.21 -1.27
N SER A 206 24.60 1.38 -0.28
CA SER A 206 25.91 1.45 0.38
C SER A 206 27.03 0.79 -0.44
N GLY A 207 26.69 -0.18 -1.30
CA GLY A 207 27.66 -1.03 -1.99
C GLY A 207 28.30 -2.11 -1.09
N ASP A 208 27.88 -2.20 0.18
CA ASP A 208 28.40 -3.17 1.15
C ASP A 208 27.67 -4.52 1.02
N LEU A 209 28.11 -5.32 0.04
CA LEU A 209 27.58 -6.67 -0.17
C LEU A 209 28.02 -7.66 0.92
N SER A 210 29.14 -7.38 1.61
CA SER A 210 29.63 -8.23 2.71
C SER A 210 28.63 -8.27 3.88
N PHE A 211 27.82 -7.22 4.03
CA PHE A 211 26.73 -7.19 4.99
C PHE A 211 25.65 -8.25 4.69
N HIS A 212 25.33 -8.48 3.43
CA HIS A 212 24.38 -9.53 3.03
C HIS A 212 24.94 -10.92 3.34
N GLU A 213 26.24 -11.13 3.19
CA GLU A 213 26.91 -12.42 3.39
C GLU A 213 27.10 -12.82 4.86
N ARG A 214 26.79 -11.92 5.81
CA ARG A 214 26.90 -12.26 7.24
C ARG A 214 25.97 -13.43 7.59
N ILE A 215 26.48 -14.33 8.43
CA ILE A 215 25.76 -15.56 8.83
C ILE A 215 24.43 -15.25 9.53
N ASP A 216 24.41 -14.23 10.39
CA ASP A 216 23.20 -13.78 11.09
C ASP A 216 22.15 -13.26 10.09
N VAL A 217 22.57 -12.41 9.14
CA VAL A 217 21.72 -11.85 8.08
C VAL A 217 21.16 -12.96 7.17
N GLN A 218 22.02 -13.86 6.68
CA GLN A 218 21.58 -15.00 5.86
C GLN A 218 20.60 -15.89 6.63
N THR A 219 20.85 -16.14 7.91
CA THR A 219 19.94 -16.91 8.76
C THR A 219 18.58 -16.21 8.90
N GLY A 220 18.57 -14.90 9.13
CA GLY A 220 17.35 -14.11 9.22
C GLY A 220 16.49 -14.17 7.96
N ILE A 221 17.11 -14.00 6.78
CA ILE A 221 16.43 -14.16 5.49
C ILE A 221 15.83 -15.57 5.38
N LYS A 222 16.63 -16.61 5.67
CA LYS A 222 16.18 -18.02 5.58
C LYS A 222 15.00 -18.30 6.52
N LEU A 223 14.98 -17.75 7.73
CA LEU A 223 13.89 -17.93 8.69
C LEU A 223 12.59 -17.26 8.23
N ILE A 224 12.65 -16.03 7.71
CA ILE A 224 11.49 -15.32 7.15
C ILE A 224 10.92 -16.12 5.97
N LEU A 225 11.80 -16.53 5.03
CA LEU A 225 11.38 -17.31 3.87
C LEU A 225 10.76 -18.65 4.23
N LYS A 226 11.32 -19.38 5.21
CA LYS A 226 10.75 -20.64 5.69
C LYS A 226 9.35 -20.46 6.27
N LEU A 227 9.10 -19.34 6.97
CA LEU A 227 7.77 -19.01 7.48
C LEU A 227 6.78 -18.75 6.34
N CYS A 228 7.19 -18.00 5.31
CA CYS A 228 6.32 -17.65 4.18
C CYS A 228 6.12 -18.79 3.16
N LEU A 229 7.09 -19.69 3.02
CA LEU A 229 7.09 -20.81 2.07
C LEU A 229 6.67 -22.14 2.71
N ALA A 230 6.28 -22.12 4.00
CA ALA A 230 5.86 -23.31 4.71
C ALA A 230 4.68 -23.99 3.99
N ASP A 231 4.71 -25.32 3.97
CA ASP A 231 3.60 -26.11 3.46
C ASP A 231 2.37 -25.93 4.35
N GLY A 232 1.20 -25.89 3.73
CA GLY A 232 -0.08 -25.75 4.41
C GLY A 232 -1.19 -26.47 3.64
N PHE A 233 -2.42 -26.33 4.12
CA PHE A 233 -3.60 -26.85 3.42
C PHE A 233 -4.06 -25.98 2.24
N ASP A 234 -3.49 -24.79 2.13
CA ASP A 234 -3.85 -23.86 1.07
C ASP A 234 -3.31 -24.33 -0.28
N MET A 235 -4.17 -24.31 -1.28
CA MET A 235 -3.87 -24.73 -2.65
C MET A 235 -3.41 -23.56 -3.53
N PHE A 236 -3.53 -22.32 -3.02
CA PHE A 236 -3.11 -21.14 -3.75
C PHE A 236 -1.61 -20.86 -3.54
N PRO A 237 -0.92 -20.29 -4.55
CA PRO A 237 0.47 -19.86 -4.39
C PRO A 237 0.59 -18.56 -3.59
N THR A 238 -0.52 -17.91 -3.25
CA THR A 238 -0.59 -16.72 -2.40
C THR A 238 -0.32 -17.05 -0.93
N LEU A 239 0.07 -16.06 -0.16
CA LEU A 239 0.20 -16.18 1.29
C LEU A 239 -1.18 -16.02 1.94
N LEU A 240 -1.60 -17.00 2.72
CA LEU A 240 -2.81 -16.94 3.53
C LEU A 240 -2.55 -16.13 4.80
N VAL A 241 -3.35 -15.10 5.05
CA VAL A 241 -3.20 -14.22 6.23
C VAL A 241 -4.54 -13.92 6.91
N THR A 242 -4.46 -13.56 8.18
CA THR A 242 -5.59 -13.02 8.94
C THR A 242 -5.89 -11.57 8.54
N ASP A 243 -7.05 -11.07 8.95
CA ASP A 243 -7.36 -9.63 8.84
C ASP A 243 -6.37 -8.83 9.71
N GLY A 244 -6.12 -7.57 9.35
CA GLY A 244 -5.20 -6.74 10.14
C GLY A 244 -3.69 -7.03 9.97
N SER A 245 -3.27 -7.78 8.94
CA SER A 245 -1.92 -8.35 8.84
C SER A 245 -0.88 -7.51 8.08
N CYS A 246 -1.24 -6.30 7.66
CA CYS A 246 -0.40 -5.41 6.86
C CYS A 246 -0.52 -3.95 7.34
N MET A 247 -0.26 -2.95 6.48
CA MET A 247 -0.44 -1.53 6.82
C MET A 247 -1.83 -1.26 7.40
N MET A 248 -2.84 -1.96 6.89
CA MET A 248 -4.19 -1.95 7.45
C MET A 248 -4.27 -2.91 8.65
N ASP A 249 -3.76 -2.46 9.80
CA ASP A 249 -3.62 -3.22 11.06
C ASP A 249 -4.93 -3.47 11.84
N ARG A 250 -6.07 -3.34 11.18
CA ARG A 250 -7.42 -3.51 11.75
C ARG A 250 -8.32 -4.28 10.82
N ARG A 251 -9.41 -4.82 11.37
CA ARG A 251 -10.40 -5.59 10.61
C ARG A 251 -11.04 -4.74 9.51
N MET A 252 -10.70 -5.07 8.25
CA MET A 252 -11.17 -4.37 7.05
C MET A 252 -11.64 -5.32 5.95
N GLY A 253 -11.81 -6.61 6.27
CA GLY A 253 -12.23 -7.64 5.33
C GLY A 253 -11.09 -8.05 4.39
N ILE A 254 -9.84 -7.93 4.83
CA ILE A 254 -8.66 -8.20 4.01
C ILE A 254 -8.00 -9.56 4.34
N HIS A 255 -8.62 -10.38 5.20
CA HIS A 255 -8.18 -11.77 5.45
C HIS A 255 -8.22 -12.61 4.16
N GLY A 256 -7.46 -13.71 4.11
CA GLY A 256 -7.34 -14.53 2.92
C GLY A 256 -6.07 -14.18 2.17
N HIS A 257 -6.18 -13.57 0.99
CA HIS A 257 -5.07 -13.33 0.07
C HIS A 257 -5.02 -11.86 -0.40
N PRO A 258 -4.83 -10.88 0.52
CA PRO A 258 -4.84 -9.47 0.15
C PRO A 258 -3.65 -9.13 -0.75
N LEU A 259 -3.93 -8.39 -1.83
CA LEU A 259 -2.94 -8.01 -2.86
C LEU A 259 -1.70 -7.33 -2.26
N GLU A 260 -1.88 -6.50 -1.23
CA GLU A 260 -0.78 -5.85 -0.52
C GLU A 260 0.26 -6.85 -0.04
N ILE A 261 -0.15 -7.86 0.72
CA ILE A 261 0.75 -8.94 1.16
C ILE A 261 1.32 -9.69 -0.03
N GLN A 262 0.53 -9.98 -1.07
CA GLN A 262 1.03 -10.76 -2.21
C GLN A 262 2.11 -10.00 -3.00
N SER A 263 1.93 -8.69 -3.19
CA SER A 263 2.88 -7.82 -3.86
C SER A 263 4.18 -7.65 -3.07
N LEU A 264 4.10 -7.47 -1.75
CA LEU A 264 5.26 -7.41 -0.86
C LEU A 264 5.96 -8.75 -0.77
N PHE A 265 5.21 -9.85 -0.74
CA PHE A 265 5.76 -11.20 -0.70
C PHE A 265 6.55 -11.51 -1.97
N TYR A 266 5.98 -11.22 -3.14
CA TYR A 266 6.69 -11.34 -4.41
C TYR A 266 7.97 -10.48 -4.44
N SER A 267 7.88 -9.22 -4.01
CA SER A 267 9.04 -8.32 -3.93
C SER A 267 10.13 -8.86 -2.99
N ALA A 268 9.75 -9.35 -1.80
CA ALA A 268 10.68 -9.94 -0.84
C ALA A 268 11.34 -11.22 -1.38
N LEU A 269 10.60 -12.08 -2.10
CA LEU A 269 11.17 -13.26 -2.74
C LEU A 269 12.20 -12.89 -3.81
N LEU A 270 11.93 -11.87 -4.64
CA LEU A 270 12.90 -11.37 -5.62
C LEU A 270 14.15 -10.81 -4.93
N CYS A 271 13.95 -10.02 -3.87
CA CYS A 271 15.05 -9.46 -3.09
C CYS A 271 15.91 -10.56 -2.46
N ALA A 272 15.28 -11.56 -1.85
CA ALA A 272 16.00 -12.67 -1.23
C ALA A 272 16.74 -13.53 -2.27
N ARG A 273 16.17 -13.73 -3.46
CA ARG A 273 16.86 -14.43 -4.57
C ARG A 273 18.17 -13.76 -4.96
N GLU A 274 18.23 -12.43 -4.92
CA GLU A 274 19.45 -11.66 -5.22
C GLU A 274 20.49 -11.74 -4.09
N MET A 275 20.06 -11.91 -2.84
CA MET A 275 20.93 -11.80 -1.65
C MET A 275 21.35 -13.15 -1.03
N LEU A 276 20.61 -14.24 -1.29
CA LEU A 276 20.92 -15.55 -0.70
C LEU A 276 22.22 -16.12 -1.27
N THR A 277 23.12 -16.51 -0.37
CA THR A 277 24.37 -17.21 -0.74
C THR A 277 24.10 -18.69 -1.02
N PRO A 278 24.73 -19.29 -2.05
CA PRO A 278 24.66 -20.72 -2.28
C PRO A 278 25.49 -21.46 -1.21
N GLU A 279 24.83 -21.90 -0.14
CA GLU A 279 25.42 -22.73 0.91
C GLU A 279 24.85 -24.16 0.89
N ASP A 280 25.56 -25.12 1.49
CA ASP A 280 25.08 -26.49 1.69
C ASP A 280 23.74 -26.48 2.44
N GLY A 281 22.67 -26.98 1.79
CA GLY A 281 21.30 -27.02 2.33
C GLY A 281 20.39 -25.84 1.95
N SER A 282 20.90 -24.81 1.25
CA SER A 282 20.07 -23.68 0.75
C SER A 282 19.37 -23.97 -0.58
N ALA A 283 19.82 -25.00 -1.32
CA ALA A 283 19.33 -25.32 -2.66
C ALA A 283 17.82 -25.62 -2.71
N ASP A 284 17.29 -26.32 -1.70
CA ASP A 284 15.86 -26.62 -1.64
C ASP A 284 15.02 -25.36 -1.41
N LEU A 285 15.51 -24.43 -0.56
CA LEU A 285 14.85 -23.16 -0.31
C LEU A 285 14.86 -22.27 -1.55
N ILE A 286 15.99 -22.18 -2.26
CA ILE A 286 16.11 -21.43 -3.52
C ILE A 286 15.18 -22.01 -4.58
N ARG A 287 15.09 -23.34 -4.69
CA ARG A 287 14.15 -24.01 -5.60
C ARG A 287 12.70 -23.70 -5.24
N ALA A 288 12.33 -23.80 -3.96
CA ALA A 288 10.99 -23.47 -3.48
C ALA A 288 10.63 -22.00 -3.76
N LEU A 289 11.58 -21.08 -3.52
CA LEU A 289 11.45 -19.66 -3.82
C LEU A 289 11.18 -19.43 -5.32
N ASN A 290 11.98 -20.02 -6.21
CA ASN A 290 11.83 -19.83 -7.66
C ASN A 290 10.50 -20.40 -8.18
N ASN A 291 10.10 -21.58 -7.69
CA ASN A 291 8.81 -22.17 -8.02
C ASN A 291 7.65 -21.27 -7.56
N ARG A 292 7.75 -20.72 -6.35
CA ARG A 292 6.74 -19.81 -5.79
C ARG A 292 6.65 -18.51 -6.59
N LEU A 293 7.77 -17.90 -6.97
CA LEU A 293 7.80 -16.69 -7.82
C LEU A 293 7.04 -16.91 -9.14
N MET A 294 7.27 -18.03 -9.81
CA MET A 294 6.58 -18.36 -11.07
C MET A 294 5.08 -18.57 -10.86
N ALA A 295 4.69 -19.35 -9.85
CA ALA A 295 3.28 -19.63 -9.56
C ALA A 295 2.51 -18.37 -9.13
N LEU A 296 3.11 -17.54 -8.27
CA LEU A 296 2.51 -16.30 -7.78
C LEU A 296 2.35 -15.26 -8.90
N SER A 297 3.36 -15.11 -9.75
CA SER A 297 3.27 -14.17 -10.88
C SER A 297 2.17 -14.56 -11.87
N PHE A 298 2.04 -15.85 -12.21
CA PHE A 298 0.92 -16.32 -13.03
C PHE A 298 -0.43 -16.00 -12.36
N HIS A 299 -0.56 -16.39 -11.08
CA HIS A 299 -1.82 -16.30 -10.35
C HIS A 299 -2.32 -14.84 -10.23
N ILE A 300 -1.43 -13.92 -9.86
CA ILE A 300 -1.80 -12.50 -9.73
C ILE A 300 -2.08 -11.87 -11.10
N ARG A 301 -1.24 -12.12 -12.12
CA ARG A 301 -1.41 -11.52 -13.46
C ARG A 301 -2.72 -11.96 -14.13
N GLU A 302 -3.13 -13.21 -13.94
CA GLU A 302 -4.33 -13.77 -14.58
C GLU A 302 -5.61 -13.51 -13.77
N TYR A 303 -5.58 -13.79 -12.46
CA TYR A 303 -6.80 -13.86 -11.66
C TYR A 303 -7.10 -12.60 -10.86
N TYR A 304 -6.09 -11.76 -10.58
CA TYR A 304 -6.31 -10.49 -9.89
C TYR A 304 -6.52 -9.34 -10.86
N TRP A 305 -6.13 -9.48 -12.13
CA TRP A 305 -6.26 -8.41 -13.10
C TRP A 305 -7.72 -8.09 -13.40
N LEU A 306 -8.05 -6.80 -13.35
CA LEU A 306 -9.36 -6.27 -13.69
C LEU A 306 -9.23 -5.05 -14.60
N ASP A 307 -9.79 -5.18 -15.80
CA ASP A 307 -10.08 -4.08 -16.70
C ASP A 307 -11.53 -4.22 -17.18
N LYS A 308 -12.01 -3.27 -18.00
CA LYS A 308 -13.38 -3.31 -18.54
C LYS A 308 -13.70 -4.63 -19.27
N ARG A 309 -12.73 -5.23 -19.95
CA ARG A 309 -12.93 -6.49 -20.70
C ARG A 309 -13.08 -7.65 -19.74
N LYS A 310 -12.18 -7.76 -18.75
CA LYS A 310 -12.22 -8.80 -17.73
C LYS A 310 -13.45 -8.67 -16.84
N LEU A 311 -13.87 -7.46 -16.50
CA LEU A 311 -15.13 -7.22 -15.77
C LEU A 311 -16.33 -7.75 -16.55
N ASN A 312 -16.39 -7.50 -17.86
CA ASN A 312 -17.45 -8.03 -18.73
C ASN A 312 -17.39 -9.56 -18.89
N GLU A 313 -16.20 -10.17 -18.77
CA GLU A 313 -16.03 -11.62 -18.71
C GLU A 313 -16.62 -12.19 -17.41
N ILE A 314 -16.25 -11.62 -16.25
CA ILE A 314 -16.75 -12.00 -14.92
C ILE A 314 -18.28 -11.84 -14.84
N TYR A 315 -18.81 -10.75 -15.40
CA TYR A 315 -20.26 -10.52 -15.48
C TYR A 315 -21.03 -11.62 -16.21
N ARG A 316 -20.35 -12.38 -17.08
CA ARG A 316 -20.91 -13.46 -17.90
C ARG A 316 -20.51 -14.85 -17.43
N TYR A 317 -19.87 -14.96 -16.26
CA TYR A 317 -19.49 -16.26 -15.71
C TYR A 317 -20.71 -17.16 -15.53
N LYS A 318 -20.49 -18.44 -15.83
CA LYS A 318 -21.38 -19.49 -15.34
C LYS A 318 -20.87 -19.91 -13.96
N THR A 319 -21.79 -20.32 -13.10
CA THR A 319 -21.48 -20.82 -11.77
C THR A 319 -21.55 -22.34 -11.76
N GLU A 320 -21.02 -22.96 -10.69
CA GLU A 320 -21.01 -24.41 -10.50
C GLU A 320 -20.24 -25.17 -11.60
N GLU A 321 -19.16 -24.56 -12.10
CA GLU A 321 -18.27 -25.20 -13.07
C GLU A 321 -17.36 -26.22 -12.38
N TYR A 322 -17.57 -27.51 -12.66
CA TYR A 322 -16.72 -28.60 -12.16
C TYR A 322 -15.90 -29.23 -13.30
N SER A 323 -14.75 -28.62 -13.62
CA SER A 323 -13.80 -29.18 -14.60
C SER A 323 -12.42 -28.52 -14.50
N TYR A 324 -11.39 -29.18 -15.05
CA TYR A 324 -10.06 -28.58 -15.21
C TYR A 324 -10.03 -27.40 -16.20
N ASP A 325 -11.00 -27.37 -17.12
CA ASP A 325 -11.16 -26.34 -18.15
C ASP A 325 -12.16 -25.25 -17.74
N ALA A 326 -12.49 -25.15 -16.44
CA ALA A 326 -13.40 -24.15 -15.92
C ALA A 326 -12.84 -22.73 -16.17
N VAL A 327 -13.70 -21.86 -16.67
CA VAL A 327 -13.42 -20.43 -16.84
C VAL A 327 -13.54 -19.75 -15.47
N ASN A 328 -14.63 -20.05 -14.75
CA ASN A 328 -14.88 -19.53 -13.41
C ASN A 328 -14.25 -20.43 -12.34
N LYS A 329 -12.92 -20.44 -12.26
CA LYS A 329 -12.15 -21.35 -11.39
C LYS A 329 -12.44 -21.20 -9.90
N PHE A 330 -12.91 -20.04 -9.47
CA PHE A 330 -13.15 -19.72 -8.06
C PHE A 330 -14.63 -19.71 -7.71
N ASN A 331 -15.52 -20.13 -8.63
CA ASN A 331 -16.98 -20.07 -8.47
C ASN A 331 -17.48 -18.68 -8.03
N ILE A 332 -16.96 -17.62 -8.67
CA ILE A 332 -17.39 -16.24 -8.43
C ILE A 332 -18.79 -16.05 -9.00
N TYR A 333 -19.70 -15.57 -8.15
CA TYR A 333 -21.06 -15.22 -8.56
C TYR A 333 -21.03 -13.83 -9.22
N PRO A 334 -21.54 -13.66 -10.45
CA PRO A 334 -21.57 -12.36 -11.12
C PRO A 334 -22.24 -11.25 -10.30
N ASP A 335 -23.21 -11.60 -9.46
CA ASP A 335 -23.93 -10.69 -8.55
C ASP A 335 -23.03 -10.06 -7.47
N GLN A 336 -21.80 -10.55 -7.28
CA GLN A 336 -20.81 -9.91 -6.42
C GLN A 336 -20.20 -8.64 -7.03
N ILE A 337 -20.36 -8.40 -8.34
CA ILE A 337 -19.87 -7.18 -8.97
C ILE A 337 -20.66 -5.99 -8.41
N PRO A 338 -20.00 -5.07 -7.67
CA PRO A 338 -20.74 -4.00 -7.03
C PRO A 338 -21.14 -2.93 -8.07
N PRO A 339 -22.32 -2.30 -7.93
CA PRO A 339 -22.79 -1.32 -8.90
C PRO A 339 -21.83 -0.15 -9.15
N TRP A 340 -21.12 0.30 -8.10
CA TRP A 340 -20.15 1.40 -8.22
C TRP A 340 -19.03 1.08 -9.21
N LEU A 341 -18.61 -0.18 -9.31
CA LEU A 341 -17.46 -0.59 -10.14
C LEU A 341 -17.77 -0.48 -11.63
N VAL A 342 -19.01 -0.80 -12.02
CA VAL A 342 -19.46 -0.74 -13.42
C VAL A 342 -19.38 0.69 -13.95
N GLU A 343 -19.71 1.67 -13.12
CA GLU A 343 -19.62 3.09 -13.46
C GLU A 343 -18.20 3.65 -13.25
N TRP A 344 -17.46 3.09 -12.29
CA TRP A 344 -16.15 3.58 -11.93
C TRP A 344 -15.05 3.11 -12.87
N ILE A 345 -15.12 1.92 -13.46
CA ILE A 345 -14.03 1.44 -14.33
C ILE A 345 -13.92 2.28 -15.63
N PRO A 346 -12.75 2.85 -15.97
CA PRO A 346 -12.60 3.65 -17.18
C PRO A 346 -12.59 2.78 -18.45
N PRO A 347 -12.81 3.38 -19.65
CA PRO A 347 -12.68 2.66 -20.91
C PRO A 347 -11.27 2.10 -21.17
N GLU A 348 -10.25 2.85 -20.75
CA GLU A 348 -8.83 2.45 -20.76
C GLU A 348 -8.25 2.55 -19.35
N GLY A 349 -7.39 1.60 -19.00
CA GLY A 349 -6.88 1.41 -17.65
C GLY A 349 -7.42 0.13 -16.99
N GLY A 350 -6.86 -0.21 -15.85
CA GLY A 350 -7.20 -1.40 -15.07
C GLY A 350 -6.35 -1.50 -13.82
N TYR A 351 -6.67 -2.44 -12.93
CA TYR A 351 -5.93 -2.64 -11.69
C TYR A 351 -5.98 -4.09 -11.25
N LEU A 352 -5.15 -4.43 -10.28
CA LEU A 352 -5.22 -5.69 -9.56
C LEU A 352 -6.21 -5.53 -8.40
N ILE A 353 -7.23 -6.39 -8.33
CA ILE A 353 -8.24 -6.41 -7.26
C ILE A 353 -7.63 -6.61 -5.88
N GLY A 354 -8.37 -6.29 -4.84
CA GLY A 354 -7.87 -6.33 -3.47
C GLY A 354 -7.63 -7.71 -2.90
N ASN A 355 -8.47 -8.68 -3.24
CA ASN A 355 -8.43 -10.02 -2.65
C ASN A 355 -9.17 -11.03 -3.53
N LEU A 356 -8.75 -12.29 -3.48
CA LEU A 356 -9.39 -13.40 -4.18
C LEU A 356 -9.41 -14.64 -3.29
N GLN A 357 -10.58 -15.21 -3.09
CA GLN A 357 -10.82 -16.38 -2.24
C GLN A 357 -11.82 -17.32 -2.93
N PRO A 358 -11.99 -18.57 -2.44
CA PRO A 358 -13.05 -19.45 -2.91
C PRO A 358 -14.43 -18.77 -2.80
N ALA A 359 -15.11 -18.62 -3.93
CA ALA A 359 -16.40 -17.95 -4.08
C ALA A 359 -16.45 -16.48 -3.63
N HIS A 360 -15.32 -15.78 -3.49
CA HIS A 360 -15.29 -14.38 -3.07
C HIS A 360 -14.20 -13.57 -3.80
N MET A 361 -14.60 -12.41 -4.32
CA MET A 361 -13.72 -11.47 -4.99
C MET A 361 -13.90 -10.07 -4.39
N ASP A 362 -12.83 -9.50 -3.82
CA ASP A 362 -12.84 -8.14 -3.31
C ASP A 362 -12.39 -7.16 -4.39
N PHE A 363 -13.37 -6.50 -5.01
CA PHE A 363 -13.12 -5.57 -6.10
C PHE A 363 -12.55 -4.22 -5.66
N ARG A 364 -12.34 -3.94 -4.37
CA ARG A 364 -11.77 -2.66 -3.94
C ARG A 364 -10.36 -2.47 -4.54
N PHE A 365 -10.06 -1.24 -4.95
CA PHE A 365 -8.71 -0.84 -5.34
C PHE A 365 -7.87 -0.63 -4.08
N PHE A 366 -6.69 -1.21 -4.00
CA PHE A 366 -5.72 -0.97 -2.91
C PHE A 366 -4.44 -0.39 -3.49
N SER A 367 -4.07 0.80 -3.01
CA SER A 367 -2.97 1.58 -3.60
C SER A 367 -1.63 0.89 -3.43
N LEU A 368 -1.26 0.52 -2.20
CA LEU A 368 0.06 -0.07 -1.93
C LEU A 368 0.28 -1.34 -2.74
N GLY A 369 -0.70 -2.26 -2.75
CA GLY A 369 -0.62 -3.50 -3.54
C GLY A 369 -0.43 -3.26 -5.04
N ASN A 370 -1.21 -2.36 -5.63
CA ASN A 370 -1.07 -2.02 -7.05
C ASN A 370 0.27 -1.35 -7.38
N LEU A 371 0.72 -0.42 -6.53
CA LEU A 371 2.00 0.27 -6.70
C LEU A 371 3.18 -0.70 -6.57
N TRP A 372 3.18 -1.57 -5.57
CA TRP A 372 4.23 -2.57 -5.39
C TRP A 372 4.24 -3.64 -6.47
N SER A 373 3.08 -3.95 -7.06
CA SER A 373 3.04 -4.81 -8.25
C SER A 373 3.75 -4.17 -9.46
N ILE A 374 3.73 -2.85 -9.59
CA ILE A 374 4.55 -2.13 -10.59
C ILE A 374 6.02 -2.17 -10.17
N VAL A 375 6.36 -1.76 -8.95
CA VAL A 375 7.75 -1.65 -8.46
C VAL A 375 8.51 -2.97 -8.57
N SER A 376 7.87 -4.09 -8.25
CA SER A 376 8.47 -5.43 -8.28
C SER A 376 8.41 -6.14 -9.65
N SER A 377 7.76 -5.56 -10.67
CA SER A 377 7.44 -6.23 -11.95
C SER A 377 6.51 -7.45 -11.82
N LEU A 378 5.73 -7.53 -10.74
CA LEU A 378 4.65 -8.53 -10.63
C LEU A 378 3.58 -8.27 -11.70
N ALA A 379 3.18 -7.01 -11.90
CA ALA A 379 2.36 -6.60 -13.03
C ALA A 379 3.21 -6.55 -14.31
N THR A 380 2.64 -7.01 -15.43
CA THR A 380 3.27 -6.86 -16.74
C THR A 380 3.42 -5.38 -17.10
N THR A 381 4.34 -5.04 -18.01
CA THR A 381 4.52 -3.66 -18.51
C THR A 381 3.19 -3.01 -18.94
N ARG A 382 2.33 -3.76 -19.65
CA ARG A 382 1.00 -3.29 -20.07
C ARG A 382 0.09 -3.02 -18.88
N GLN A 383 0.03 -3.94 -17.92
CA GLN A 383 -0.80 -3.78 -16.71
C GLN A 383 -0.31 -2.59 -15.87
N SER A 384 1.00 -2.40 -15.76
CA SER A 384 1.61 -1.28 -15.04
C SER A 384 1.24 0.08 -15.64
N HIS A 385 1.29 0.23 -16.97
CA HIS A 385 0.80 1.44 -17.62
C HIS A 385 -0.71 1.64 -17.39
N ALA A 386 -1.50 0.58 -17.51
CA ALA A 386 -2.94 0.65 -17.31
C ALA A 386 -3.36 0.99 -15.85
N ILE A 387 -2.56 0.61 -14.85
CA ILE A 387 -2.75 1.04 -13.46
C ILE A 387 -2.52 2.56 -13.34
N LEU A 388 -1.47 3.08 -13.96
CA LEU A 388 -1.20 4.52 -13.95
C LEU A 388 -2.26 5.32 -14.74
N ASP A 389 -2.75 4.76 -15.87
CA ASP A 389 -3.85 5.34 -16.64
C ASP A 389 -5.14 5.41 -15.80
N LEU A 390 -5.42 4.38 -14.98
CA LEU A 390 -6.53 4.39 -14.03
C LEU A 390 -6.35 5.50 -12.99
N VAL A 391 -5.15 5.65 -12.40
CA VAL A 391 -4.86 6.69 -11.42
C VAL A 391 -5.10 8.08 -12.00
N GLU A 392 -4.71 8.33 -13.25
CA GLU A 392 -5.00 9.59 -13.92
C GLU A 392 -6.48 9.77 -14.25
N ALA A 393 -7.13 8.74 -14.79
CA ALA A 393 -8.55 8.79 -15.13
C ALA A 393 -9.44 8.99 -13.88
N LYS A 394 -8.99 8.52 -12.72
CA LYS A 394 -9.68 8.60 -11.42
C LYS A 394 -8.94 9.48 -10.42
N TRP A 395 -8.25 10.50 -10.92
CA TRP A 395 -7.49 11.45 -10.11
C TRP A 395 -8.31 12.08 -9.00
N SER A 396 -9.57 12.47 -9.27
CA SER A 396 -10.46 13.10 -8.28
C SER A 396 -10.84 12.20 -7.11
N ASP A 397 -10.73 10.89 -7.29
CA ASP A 397 -11.14 9.89 -6.31
C ASP A 397 -9.92 9.35 -5.56
N LEU A 398 -8.84 9.02 -6.29
CA LEU A 398 -7.65 8.37 -5.74
C LEU A 398 -6.64 9.38 -5.16
N VAL A 399 -6.39 10.50 -5.84
CA VAL A 399 -5.46 11.55 -5.39
C VAL A 399 -6.21 12.69 -4.68
N ALA A 400 -7.31 13.14 -5.27
CA ALA A 400 -8.20 14.17 -4.72
C ALA A 400 -7.45 15.44 -4.24
N GLU A 401 -7.74 15.92 -3.02
CA GLU A 401 -7.08 17.09 -2.40
C GLU A 401 -5.91 16.70 -1.49
N MET A 402 -5.65 15.39 -1.31
CA MET A 402 -4.49 14.87 -0.60
C MET A 402 -4.16 13.44 -1.08
N PRO A 403 -3.00 13.21 -1.71
CA PRO A 403 -2.55 11.87 -2.09
C PRO A 403 -2.23 11.02 -0.85
N LEU A 404 -2.37 9.70 -0.88
CA LEU A 404 -3.12 8.89 -1.83
C LEU A 404 -4.16 8.09 -1.04
N LYS A 405 -5.34 7.81 -1.62
CA LYS A 405 -6.30 6.91 -0.97
C LYS A 405 -5.68 5.55 -0.71
N ILE A 406 -5.77 5.04 0.52
CA ILE A 406 -5.24 3.71 0.85
C ILE A 406 -6.00 2.60 0.11
N CYS A 407 -7.32 2.74 0.03
CA CYS A 407 -8.19 1.91 -0.78
C CYS A 407 -9.38 2.72 -1.34
N TYR A 408 -10.09 2.15 -2.32
CA TYR A 408 -11.30 2.75 -2.87
C TYR A 408 -12.32 1.68 -3.33
N PRO A 409 -13.63 1.88 -3.10
CA PRO A 409 -14.25 2.92 -2.28
C PRO A 409 -14.22 2.57 -0.78
N ALA A 410 -14.80 3.45 0.05
CA ALA A 410 -15.08 3.13 1.45
C ALA A 410 -16.23 2.11 1.57
N LEU A 411 -16.16 1.28 2.60
CA LEU A 411 -17.29 0.51 3.11
C LEU A 411 -18.27 1.45 3.82
N GLU A 412 -19.55 1.41 3.46
CA GLU A 412 -20.61 2.26 4.03
C GLU A 412 -21.71 1.42 4.71
N ASP A 413 -22.54 2.06 5.53
CA ASP A 413 -23.74 1.49 6.16
C ASP A 413 -23.60 0.07 6.72
N GLN A 414 -24.28 -0.91 6.12
CA GLN A 414 -24.30 -2.30 6.58
C GLN A 414 -22.97 -3.02 6.30
N GLU A 415 -22.33 -2.71 5.16
CA GLU A 415 -21.03 -3.29 4.81
C GLU A 415 -19.98 -2.91 5.85
N TRP A 416 -19.95 -1.63 6.24
CA TRP A 416 -19.07 -1.16 7.31
C TRP A 416 -19.32 -1.92 8.62
N LYS A 417 -20.59 -2.07 9.04
CA LYS A 417 -20.94 -2.78 10.29
C LYS A 417 -20.50 -4.24 10.26
N TYR A 418 -20.75 -4.96 9.17
CA TYR A 418 -20.49 -6.39 9.06
C TYR A 418 -19.01 -6.71 8.84
N ILE A 419 -18.34 -5.98 7.95
CA ILE A 419 -16.96 -6.26 7.58
C ILE A 419 -16.00 -5.79 8.67
N THR A 420 -16.16 -4.55 9.15
CA THR A 420 -15.25 -3.98 10.16
C THR A 420 -15.61 -4.37 11.59
N GLY A 421 -16.84 -4.85 11.82
CA GLY A 421 -17.37 -5.04 13.18
C GLY A 421 -17.78 -3.73 13.85
N SER A 422 -18.21 -2.74 13.06
CA SER A 422 -18.54 -1.38 13.51
C SER A 422 -17.36 -0.65 14.15
N ASP A 423 -16.16 -0.79 13.57
CA ASP A 423 -14.95 -0.17 14.09
C ASP A 423 -15.02 1.37 13.99
N PRO A 424 -15.02 2.10 15.12
CA PRO A 424 -15.18 3.55 15.15
C PRO A 424 -13.97 4.33 14.59
N LYS A 425 -12.79 3.70 14.42
CA LYS A 425 -11.62 4.35 13.76
C LYS A 425 -11.75 4.28 12.24
N ASN A 426 -12.41 3.24 11.73
CA ASN A 426 -12.61 2.95 10.30
C ASN A 426 -13.99 3.37 9.79
N THR A 427 -14.53 4.50 10.25
CA THR A 427 -15.76 5.07 9.66
C THR A 427 -15.58 5.35 8.16
N PRO A 428 -16.66 5.43 7.37
CA PRO A 428 -16.55 5.70 5.93
C PRO A 428 -15.66 6.90 5.61
N TRP A 429 -14.68 6.68 4.73
CA TRP A 429 -13.70 7.67 4.29
C TRP A 429 -12.77 8.16 5.40
N SER A 430 -12.40 7.29 6.33
CA SER A 430 -11.49 7.55 7.45
C SER A 430 -10.49 6.44 7.64
N TYR A 431 -9.28 6.78 8.09
CA TYR A 431 -8.20 5.83 8.42
C TYR A 431 -8.00 4.78 7.32
N HIS A 432 -8.16 3.48 7.59
CA HIS A 432 -8.03 2.42 6.57
C HIS A 432 -9.22 2.32 5.63
N ASN A 433 -10.39 2.81 6.02
CA ASN A 433 -11.60 2.76 5.22
C ASN A 433 -11.65 3.92 4.21
N ALA A 434 -10.76 3.87 3.22
CA ALA A 434 -10.56 4.88 2.18
C ALA A 434 -10.16 6.29 2.71
N GLY A 435 -9.37 6.34 3.78
CA GLY A 435 -8.61 7.54 4.14
C GLY A 435 -7.52 7.85 3.11
N SER A 436 -7.09 9.11 3.07
CA SER A 436 -5.93 9.54 2.26
C SER A 436 -4.67 9.54 3.12
N TRP A 437 -3.62 8.86 2.67
CA TRP A 437 -2.40 8.62 3.43
C TRP A 437 -1.19 9.25 2.70
N PRO A 438 -0.61 10.34 3.22
CA PRO A 438 0.53 11.02 2.59
C PRO A 438 1.76 10.12 2.42
N THR A 439 1.96 9.15 3.33
CA THR A 439 3.05 8.17 3.21
C THR A 439 3.02 7.40 1.88
N LEU A 440 1.87 7.21 1.24
CA LEU A 440 1.77 6.49 -0.04
C LEU A 440 2.39 7.23 -1.25
N LEU A 441 2.80 8.48 -1.06
CA LEU A 441 3.34 9.33 -2.11
C LEU A 441 4.69 8.82 -2.66
N TRP A 442 5.54 8.23 -1.82
CA TRP A 442 6.83 7.73 -2.29
C TRP A 442 6.68 6.47 -3.12
N GLN A 443 5.77 5.55 -2.77
CA GLN A 443 5.49 4.35 -3.55
C GLN A 443 4.91 4.73 -4.92
N LEU A 444 4.00 5.72 -4.96
CA LEU A 444 3.50 6.27 -6.23
C LEU A 444 4.65 6.82 -7.06
N THR A 445 5.56 7.55 -6.44
CA THR A 445 6.73 8.14 -7.10
C THR A 445 7.65 7.08 -7.71
N VAL A 446 7.98 6.02 -6.96
CA VAL A 446 8.83 4.92 -7.46
C VAL A 446 8.16 4.22 -8.63
N ALA A 447 6.85 3.91 -8.53
CA ALA A 447 6.10 3.28 -9.62
C ALA A 447 6.05 4.16 -10.89
N CYS A 448 5.83 5.47 -10.73
CA CYS A 448 5.81 6.43 -11.82
C CYS A 448 7.17 6.53 -12.51
N ILE A 449 8.26 6.65 -11.75
CA ILE A 449 9.62 6.73 -12.30
C ILE A 449 9.97 5.44 -13.06
N LYS A 450 9.66 4.28 -12.49
CA LYS A 450 9.91 2.98 -13.13
C LYS A 450 9.23 2.87 -14.50
N MET A 451 8.02 3.42 -14.64
CA MET A 451 7.28 3.40 -15.89
C MET A 451 7.60 4.59 -16.81
N ASN A 452 8.62 5.39 -16.48
CA ASN A 452 9.01 6.60 -17.20
C ASN A 452 7.87 7.63 -17.32
N ARG A 453 7.11 7.80 -16.23
CA ARG A 453 5.98 8.74 -16.09
C ARG A 453 6.08 9.62 -14.83
N PRO A 454 7.23 10.27 -14.56
CA PRO A 454 7.44 11.04 -13.32
C PRO A 454 6.48 12.23 -13.17
N GLU A 455 5.86 12.70 -14.25
CA GLU A 455 4.88 13.80 -14.25
C GLU A 455 3.65 13.52 -13.40
N ILE A 456 3.23 12.25 -13.28
CA ILE A 456 2.10 11.85 -12.42
C ILE A 456 2.47 12.10 -10.95
N ALA A 457 3.66 11.64 -10.55
CA ALA A 457 4.17 11.80 -9.20
C ALA A 457 4.45 13.27 -8.85
N ALA A 458 5.04 14.04 -9.77
CA ALA A 458 5.27 15.47 -9.58
C ALA A 458 3.96 16.23 -9.30
N ARG A 459 2.89 15.96 -10.06
CA ARG A 459 1.57 16.53 -9.79
C ARG A 459 1.00 16.11 -8.44
N ALA A 460 1.21 14.86 -8.00
CA ALA A 460 0.74 14.40 -6.70
C ALA A 460 1.50 15.09 -5.55
N VAL A 461 2.81 15.27 -5.69
CA VAL A 461 3.65 16.04 -4.75
C VAL A 461 3.14 17.48 -4.66
N GLU A 462 2.88 18.14 -5.79
CA GLU A 462 2.29 19.50 -5.80
C GLU A 462 0.93 19.59 -5.12
N VAL A 463 0.14 18.51 -5.06
CA VAL A 463 -1.12 18.47 -4.30
C VAL A 463 -0.84 18.43 -2.80
N ALA A 464 0.11 17.60 -2.35
CA ALA A 464 0.50 17.50 -0.95
C ALA A 464 1.15 18.79 -0.42
N GLU A 465 2.05 19.41 -1.19
CA GLU A 465 2.79 20.64 -0.82
C GLU A 465 1.86 21.81 -0.48
N ARG A 466 0.62 21.83 -0.97
CA ARG A 466 -0.34 22.92 -0.72
C ARG A 466 -0.71 23.08 0.75
N ARG A 467 -0.66 21.99 1.53
CA ARG A 467 -1.21 21.98 2.90
C ARG A 467 -0.49 21.06 3.89
N ILE A 468 0.37 20.13 3.45
CA ILE A 468 0.95 19.13 4.36
C ILE A 468 1.72 19.74 5.55
N SER A 469 2.52 20.79 5.31
CA SER A 469 3.23 21.53 6.36
C SER A 469 2.29 22.40 7.20
N THR A 470 1.35 23.12 6.57
CA THR A 470 0.35 23.93 7.30
C THR A 470 -0.52 23.10 8.25
N ASP A 471 -0.84 21.88 7.84
CA ASP A 471 -1.61 20.92 8.62
C ASP A 471 -0.75 20.13 9.62
N LYS A 472 0.55 20.46 9.73
CA LYS A 472 1.51 19.84 10.66
C LYS A 472 1.71 18.35 10.43
N TRP A 473 1.89 17.95 9.17
CA TRP A 473 2.27 16.60 8.76
C TRP A 473 1.41 15.48 9.38
N PRO A 474 0.08 15.47 9.15
CA PRO A 474 -0.79 14.45 9.72
C PRO A 474 -0.49 13.04 9.22
N GLU A 475 -0.85 12.06 10.04
CA GLU A 475 -0.83 10.63 9.72
C GLU A 475 -1.72 10.30 8.52
N TYR A 476 -2.96 10.79 8.50
CA TYR A 476 -3.93 10.57 7.41
C TYR A 476 -4.98 11.69 7.35
N TYR A 477 -5.76 11.67 6.27
CA TYR A 477 -6.84 12.62 5.98
C TYR A 477 -8.15 11.91 5.68
N ASP A 478 -9.25 12.49 6.16
CA ASP A 478 -10.60 11.95 6.04
C ASP A 478 -11.38 12.61 4.91
N THR A 479 -12.58 12.07 4.67
CA THR A 479 -13.56 12.44 3.63
C THR A 479 -13.25 11.91 2.24
N LYS A 480 -14.28 11.85 1.39
CA LYS A 480 -14.19 11.41 -0.01
C LYS A 480 -13.02 12.05 -0.77
N ARG A 481 -12.73 13.32 -0.50
CA ARG A 481 -11.66 14.08 -1.18
C ARG A 481 -10.41 14.34 -0.34
N GLY A 482 -10.31 13.83 0.90
CA GLY A 482 -9.17 14.10 1.77
C GLY A 482 -9.14 15.54 2.31
N ARG A 483 -10.29 16.17 2.50
CA ARG A 483 -10.40 17.59 2.86
C ARG A 483 -10.07 17.86 4.32
N PHE A 484 -10.35 16.92 5.22
CA PHE A 484 -10.15 17.10 6.66
C PHE A 484 -8.95 16.31 7.12
N ILE A 485 -8.20 16.87 8.07
CA ILE A 485 -7.23 16.10 8.84
C ILE A 485 -7.97 14.93 9.50
N GLY A 486 -7.35 13.76 9.51
CA GLY A 486 -7.96 12.54 10.03
C GLY A 486 -8.47 12.72 11.46
N LYS A 487 -9.65 12.15 11.75
CA LYS A 487 -10.35 12.34 13.03
C LYS A 487 -9.51 12.01 14.26
N GLN A 488 -8.61 11.03 14.12
CA GLN A 488 -7.66 10.63 15.14
C GLN A 488 -6.23 10.59 14.58
N ALA A 489 -5.94 11.38 13.55
CA ALA A 489 -4.60 11.44 12.97
C ALA A 489 -3.64 12.09 13.96
N ARG A 490 -2.48 11.45 14.17
CA ARG A 490 -1.37 12.10 14.88
C ARG A 490 -0.71 13.12 13.97
N LEU A 491 -0.31 14.24 14.57
CA LEU A 491 0.48 15.26 13.89
C LEU A 491 1.96 14.90 13.93
N PHE A 492 2.74 15.47 13.01
CA PHE A 492 4.17 15.18 12.86
C PHE A 492 4.45 13.68 12.76
N GLN A 493 3.63 12.99 11.97
CA GLN A 493 3.79 11.57 11.72
C GLN A 493 5.00 11.35 10.81
N THR A 494 5.96 10.56 11.30
CA THR A 494 7.28 10.42 10.70
C THR A 494 7.23 9.85 9.27
N TRP A 495 6.43 8.81 9.01
CA TRP A 495 6.34 8.24 7.67
C TRP A 495 5.66 9.16 6.63
N SER A 496 4.86 10.14 7.07
CA SER A 496 4.25 11.15 6.18
C SER A 496 5.32 12.15 5.75
N ILE A 497 6.16 12.57 6.70
CA ILE A 497 7.33 13.43 6.46
C ILE A 497 8.34 12.70 5.57
N ALA A 498 8.74 11.49 5.94
CA ALA A 498 9.71 10.70 5.21
C ALA A 498 9.21 10.31 3.81
N GLY A 499 7.95 9.93 3.66
CA GLY A 499 7.35 9.63 2.36
C GLY A 499 7.34 10.83 1.41
N PHE A 500 7.08 12.02 1.94
CA PHE A 500 7.22 13.27 1.18
C PHE A 500 8.67 13.52 0.75
N LEU A 501 9.63 13.41 1.66
CA LEU A 501 11.06 13.59 1.37
C LEU A 501 11.58 12.60 0.32
N VAL A 502 11.24 11.32 0.44
CA VAL A 502 11.64 10.28 -0.53
C VAL A 502 11.08 10.60 -1.91
N ALA A 503 9.81 11.01 -2.01
CA ALA A 503 9.21 11.39 -3.28
C ALA A 503 10.00 12.55 -3.95
N LYS A 504 10.34 13.59 -3.18
CA LYS A 504 11.12 14.73 -3.66
C LYS A 504 12.52 14.33 -4.13
N LEU A 505 13.27 13.59 -3.30
CA LEU A 505 14.63 13.13 -3.61
C LEU A 505 14.68 12.25 -4.86
N LEU A 506 13.66 11.40 -5.06
CA LEU A 506 13.56 10.54 -6.24
C LEU A 506 13.15 11.32 -7.49
N LEU A 507 12.28 12.32 -7.39
CA LEU A 507 11.96 13.19 -8.53
C LEU A 507 13.16 14.03 -8.98
N GLU A 508 14.02 14.45 -8.04
CA GLU A 508 15.28 15.12 -8.36
C GLU A 508 16.29 14.19 -9.00
N ASN A 509 16.38 12.94 -8.53
CA ASN A 509 17.33 11.95 -9.01
C ASN A 509 16.64 10.60 -9.32
N PRO A 510 15.92 10.48 -10.46
CA PRO A 510 15.12 9.30 -10.78
C PRO A 510 15.91 7.99 -10.79
N GLU A 511 17.20 8.03 -11.13
CA GLU A 511 18.07 6.86 -11.18
C GLU A 511 18.25 6.17 -9.83
N LYS A 512 18.11 6.90 -8.72
CA LYS A 512 18.20 6.31 -7.38
C LYS A 512 17.01 5.40 -7.05
N SER A 513 15.90 5.47 -7.79
CA SER A 513 14.75 4.56 -7.60
C SER A 513 15.08 3.09 -7.89
N ARG A 514 16.17 2.81 -8.63
CA ARG A 514 16.65 1.45 -8.95
C ARG A 514 16.99 0.60 -7.72
N ILE A 515 17.22 1.21 -6.56
CA ILE A 515 17.46 0.47 -5.31
C ILE A 515 16.21 -0.30 -4.85
N LEU A 516 15.02 0.19 -5.21
CA LEU A 516 13.72 -0.39 -4.86
C LEU A 516 13.14 -1.25 -5.98
N CYS A 517 13.45 -0.94 -7.24
CA CYS A 517 12.85 -1.61 -8.38
C CYS A 517 13.49 -2.99 -8.66
N ASN A 518 12.69 -3.88 -9.24
CA ASN A 518 13.15 -5.10 -9.91
C ASN A 518 12.82 -5.01 -11.41
N ASN A 519 13.60 -5.68 -12.25
CA ASN A 519 13.27 -5.82 -13.67
C ASN A 519 12.36 -7.02 -13.88
N GLU A 520 11.61 -7.05 -14.99
CA GLU A 520 10.87 -8.26 -15.37
C GLU A 520 11.86 -9.41 -15.60
N ASP A 521 11.54 -10.57 -15.04
CA ASP A 521 12.36 -11.76 -15.15
C ASP A 521 12.22 -12.35 -16.56
N GLU A 522 13.32 -12.39 -17.31
CA GLU A 522 13.35 -12.90 -18.68
C GLU A 522 12.95 -14.38 -18.76
N GLU A 523 13.30 -15.18 -17.75
CA GLU A 523 12.94 -16.60 -17.71
C GLU A 523 11.43 -16.76 -17.56
N PHE A 524 10.81 -15.94 -16.71
CA PHE A 524 9.36 -15.93 -16.54
C PHE A 524 8.66 -15.39 -17.78
N ALA A 525 9.14 -14.29 -18.37
CA ALA A 525 8.58 -13.75 -19.60
C ALA A 525 8.61 -14.79 -20.73
N ASN A 526 9.73 -15.51 -20.88
CA ASN A 526 9.86 -16.59 -21.85
C ASN A 526 8.92 -17.77 -21.54
N ALA A 527 8.84 -18.20 -20.28
CA ALA A 527 7.93 -19.26 -19.86
C ALA A 527 6.45 -18.90 -20.12
N PHE A 528 6.05 -17.66 -19.83
CA PHE A 528 4.70 -17.16 -20.08
C PHE A 528 4.39 -17.04 -21.57
N ASN A 529 5.34 -16.59 -22.39
CA ASN A 529 5.17 -16.56 -23.84
C ASN A 529 4.98 -17.98 -24.40
N LEU A 530 5.77 -18.96 -23.94
CA LEU A 530 5.62 -20.36 -24.34
C LEU A 530 4.27 -20.96 -23.90
N MET A 531 3.81 -20.64 -22.70
CA MET A 531 2.48 -21.05 -22.19
C MET A 531 1.36 -20.44 -23.06
N ALA A 532 1.43 -19.14 -23.34
CA ALA A 532 0.46 -18.45 -24.19
C ALA A 532 0.43 -19.01 -25.62
N ASP A 533 1.60 -19.31 -26.19
CA ASP A 533 1.74 -19.94 -27.51
C ASP A 533 1.19 -21.37 -27.53
N SER A 534 1.32 -22.12 -26.43
CA SER A 534 0.81 -23.48 -26.30
C SER A 534 -0.73 -23.56 -26.17
N CYS A 535 -1.36 -22.48 -25.70
CA CYS A 535 -2.80 -22.31 -25.59
C CYS A 535 -3.46 -21.78 -26.89
N ASN A 536 -2.68 -21.52 -27.95
CA ASN A 536 -3.20 -21.03 -29.23
C ASN A 536 -3.69 -22.22 -30.10
N PRO A 537 -5.00 -22.38 -30.37
CA PRO A 537 -5.56 -23.59 -30.99
C PRO A 537 -5.22 -23.78 -32.48
N ASN A 538 -4.49 -22.84 -33.10
CA ASN A 538 -4.25 -22.82 -34.55
C ASN A 538 -2.96 -23.51 -35.04
N ARG A 539 -2.23 -24.24 -34.20
CA ARG A 539 -1.15 -25.14 -34.68
C ARG A 539 -1.54 -26.60 -34.52
N LYS A 540 -1.74 -27.26 -35.68
CA LYS A 540 -1.88 -28.72 -35.83
C LYS A 540 -0.81 -29.43 -35.01
N ARG A 541 -1.19 -30.02 -33.87
CA ARG A 541 -0.36 -30.99 -33.14
C ARG A 541 -0.08 -32.17 -34.06
N GLY A 542 1.16 -32.30 -34.53
CA GLY A 542 1.64 -33.53 -35.15
C GLY A 542 1.50 -34.66 -34.14
N ARG A 543 0.67 -35.67 -34.47
CA ARG A 543 0.48 -36.88 -33.66
C ARG A 543 1.84 -37.53 -33.38
N LYS A 544 2.26 -37.57 -32.12
CA LYS A 544 3.15 -38.63 -31.62
C LYS A 544 2.34 -39.53 -30.70
N ALA A 545 2.37 -40.82 -31.02
CA ALA A 545 1.60 -41.87 -30.35
C ALA A 545 1.97 -42.00 -28.85
N PRO A 546 1.03 -42.37 -27.97
CA PRO A 546 1.31 -42.52 -26.55
C PRO A 546 2.12 -43.80 -26.32
N LYS A 547 3.28 -43.68 -25.65
CA LYS A 547 3.94 -44.82 -25.02
C LYS A 547 3.16 -45.16 -23.75
N LYS A 548 2.69 -46.41 -23.67
CA LYS A 548 2.07 -47.01 -22.49
C LYS A 548 2.99 -46.85 -21.27
N THR A 549 2.48 -46.32 -20.17
CA THR A 549 3.08 -46.42 -18.84
C THR A 549 2.21 -47.32 -17.98
N TYR A 550 2.88 -48.29 -17.36
CA TYR A 550 2.30 -49.27 -16.46
C TYR A 550 1.94 -48.60 -15.13
N ILE A 551 0.82 -49.05 -14.55
CA ILE A 551 0.39 -48.81 -13.18
C ILE A 551 1.28 -49.63 -12.25
N VAL A 552 1.79 -49.03 -11.17
CA VAL A 552 1.84 -49.63 -9.83
C VAL A 552 1.40 -48.56 -8.84
#